data_AF-A0A5C5XIF1-F1
#
_entry.id   AF-A0A5C5XIF1-F1
#
_cell.length_a   1.000
_cell.length_b   1.000
_cell.length_c   1.000
_cell.angle_alpha   90.00
_cell.angle_beta   90.00
_cell.angle_gamma   90.00
#
_symmetry.space_group_name_H-M   'P 1'
#
loop_
_entity.id
_entity.type
_entity.pdbx_description
1 polymer ?
#
loop_
_entity_poly.entity_id
_entity_poly.type
_entity_poly.pdbx_seq_one_letter_code
_entity_poly.pdbx_strand_id
1 'polypeptide(L)'
;MKDCIRGLWTLLIVVLLIPAFGMADEEKPEQKKTFEGTWNNRKYNSSGPLRCEARPGEDGKVKATFSGTFMGDPFSYDVEFSAKPGNGQTDLIGKATVSGHIYDWTGSLKGTRLYGKYLGTNGYNGEFVLNEARSN
;
A
#
# COMPACT_ATOMS: atom_id res chain seq x y z
N MET A 1 -52.64 18.75 54.19
CA MET A 1 -52.02 19.31 55.42
C MET A 1 -51.07 18.27 55.99
N LYS A 2 -49.79 18.67 56.17
CA LYS A 2 -48.71 18.01 56.95
C LYS A 2 -47.80 17.02 56.20
N ASP A 3 -47.06 17.59 55.25
CA ASP A 3 -45.62 17.87 55.33
C ASP A 3 -44.69 16.97 56.18
N CYS A 4 -43.57 16.57 55.54
CA CYS A 4 -42.17 16.75 56.02
C CYS A 4 -41.66 15.81 57.16
N ILE A 5 -40.40 15.33 57.26
CA ILE A 5 -39.11 15.61 56.61
C ILE A 5 -38.02 14.65 57.18
N ARG A 6 -37.07 14.25 56.32
CA ARG A 6 -35.60 14.00 56.52
C ARG A 6 -35.03 12.89 57.43
N GLY A 7 -34.01 12.21 56.87
CA GLY A 7 -32.88 11.58 57.57
C GLY A 7 -32.27 10.42 56.78
N LEU A 8 -31.62 10.63 55.63
CA LEU A 8 -30.17 10.82 55.47
C LEU A 8 -29.30 9.83 56.26
N TRP A 9 -28.97 8.67 55.68
CA TRP A 9 -27.71 7.96 55.96
C TRP A 9 -27.06 7.53 54.65
N THR A 10 -25.88 8.09 54.45
CA THR A 10 -24.90 7.89 53.40
C THR A 10 -24.53 6.42 53.24
N LEU A 11 -24.48 5.93 51.99
CA LEU A 11 -23.53 4.89 51.63
C LEU A 11 -23.10 5.10 50.18
N LEU A 12 -21.89 5.65 50.05
CA LEU A 12 -21.07 5.59 48.85
C LEU A 12 -20.97 4.12 48.39
N ILE A 13 -21.33 3.84 47.14
CA ILE A 13 -20.68 2.79 46.37
C ILE A 13 -20.17 3.43 45.08
N VAL A 14 -18.85 3.38 44.98
CA VAL A 14 -17.97 3.91 43.94
C VAL A 14 -17.78 2.83 42.87
N VAL A 15 -18.01 3.25 41.62
CA VAL A 15 -17.36 2.80 40.36
C VAL A 15 -17.65 1.39 39.82
N LEU A 16 -18.15 1.36 38.58
CA LEU A 16 -17.63 0.64 37.40
C LEU A 16 -18.54 1.03 36.20
N LEU A 17 -18.25 2.09 35.45
CA LEU A 17 -17.32 2.13 34.31
C LEU A 17 -17.68 1.12 33.22
N ILE A 18 -18.53 1.53 32.25
CA ILE A 18 -18.42 1.10 30.85
C ILE A 18 -18.72 2.32 29.96
N PRO A 19 -17.72 2.87 29.25
CA PRO A 19 -17.93 3.94 28.29
C PRO A 19 -18.82 3.43 27.14
N ALA A 20 -19.85 4.21 26.81
CA ALA A 20 -20.66 4.01 25.62
C ALA A 20 -19.75 4.08 24.39
N PHE A 21 -19.61 2.92 23.73
CA PHE A 21 -19.27 2.74 22.33
C PHE A 21 -18.47 3.89 21.71
N GLY A 22 -17.16 3.86 21.94
CA GLY A 22 -16.26 4.27 20.88
C GLY A 22 -16.55 3.34 19.70
N MET A 23 -17.24 3.83 18.67
CA MET A 23 -17.03 3.32 17.32
C MET A 23 -15.57 3.62 17.01
N ALA A 24 -14.68 2.74 17.45
CA ALA A 24 -13.40 2.60 16.80
C ALA A 24 -13.77 2.26 15.36
N ASP A 25 -13.52 3.22 14.47
CA ASP A 25 -13.40 2.96 13.05
C ASP A 25 -12.47 1.76 12.95
N GLU A 26 -13.04 0.61 12.60
CA GLU A 26 -12.29 -0.59 12.31
C GLU A 26 -11.48 -0.22 11.08
N GLU A 27 -10.26 0.28 11.29
CA GLU A 27 -9.23 0.45 10.28
C GLU A 27 -9.08 -0.92 9.62
N LYS A 28 -9.87 -1.11 8.56
CA LYS A 28 -9.83 -2.26 7.68
C LYS A 28 -8.34 -2.38 7.33
N PRO A 29 -7.65 -3.47 7.70
CA PRO A 29 -6.22 -3.56 7.46
C PRO A 29 -6.04 -3.33 5.98
N GLU A 30 -5.44 -2.18 5.63
CA GLU A 30 -5.26 -1.75 4.26
C GLU A 30 -4.60 -2.91 3.53
N GLN A 31 -5.39 -3.65 2.75
CA GLN A 31 -5.00 -4.97 2.26
C GLN A 31 -3.77 -4.78 1.39
N LYS A 32 -2.59 -5.08 1.96
CA LYS A 32 -1.33 -5.06 1.26
C LYS A 32 -1.43 -6.06 0.12
N LYS A 33 -1.47 -5.58 -1.12
CA LYS A 33 -1.51 -6.42 -2.29
C LYS A 33 -0.08 -6.73 -2.69
N THR A 34 0.27 -8.00 -2.63
CA THR A 34 1.58 -8.47 -3.10
C THR A 34 1.43 -8.92 -4.54
N PHE A 35 2.35 -8.53 -5.39
CA PHE A 35 2.45 -8.93 -6.79
C PHE A 35 3.83 -9.53 -7.03
N GLU A 36 3.89 -10.65 -7.72
CA GLU A 36 5.14 -11.34 -8.03
C GLU A 36 5.20 -11.64 -9.53
N GLY A 37 6.40 -11.62 -10.08
CA GLY A 37 6.61 -11.93 -11.48
C GLY A 37 8.03 -11.65 -11.93
N THR A 38 8.16 -11.20 -13.17
CA THR A 38 9.46 -11.03 -13.80
C THR A 38 9.57 -9.62 -14.36
N TRP A 39 10.75 -9.05 -14.22
CA TRP A 39 11.12 -7.78 -14.81
C TRP A 39 12.16 -8.02 -15.91
N ASN A 40 12.16 -7.17 -16.94
CA ASN A 40 13.07 -7.25 -18.07
C ASN A 40 13.68 -5.87 -18.33
N ASN A 41 15.00 -5.79 -18.22
CA ASN A 41 15.81 -4.66 -18.63
C ASN A 41 16.16 -4.74 -20.11
N ARG A 42 15.69 -3.78 -20.90
CA ARG A 42 16.05 -3.72 -22.32
C ARG A 42 17.50 -3.31 -22.55
N LYS A 43 18.07 -2.45 -21.70
CA LYS A 43 19.43 -1.92 -21.89
C LYS A 43 20.52 -2.97 -21.71
N TYR A 44 20.36 -3.86 -20.74
CA TYR A 44 21.33 -4.92 -20.43
C TYR A 44 20.84 -6.32 -20.82
N ASN A 45 19.69 -6.41 -21.50
CA ASN A 45 19.00 -7.65 -21.83
C ASN A 45 18.93 -8.64 -20.65
N SER A 46 18.77 -8.10 -19.44
CA SER A 46 18.75 -8.85 -18.20
C SER A 46 17.32 -8.98 -17.71
N SER A 47 17.00 -10.10 -17.08
CA SER A 47 15.70 -10.31 -16.47
C SER A 47 15.89 -10.99 -15.12
N GLY A 48 14.91 -10.81 -14.24
CA GLY A 48 14.96 -11.40 -12.92
C GLY A 48 13.60 -11.44 -12.25
N PRO A 49 13.51 -12.11 -11.09
CA PRO A 49 12.31 -12.06 -10.28
C PRO A 49 12.12 -10.63 -9.74
N LEU A 50 10.87 -10.16 -9.80
CA LEU A 50 10.44 -8.91 -9.19
C LEU A 50 9.24 -9.19 -8.31
N ARG A 51 9.28 -8.67 -7.09
CA ARG A 51 8.18 -8.64 -6.14
C ARG A 51 7.81 -7.19 -5.88
N CYS A 52 6.52 -6.90 -5.90
CA CYS A 52 5.95 -5.60 -5.64
C CYS A 52 4.95 -5.73 -4.51
N GLU A 53 5.18 -5.03 -3.41
CA GLU A 53 4.20 -4.92 -2.33
C GLU A 53 3.51 -3.57 -2.42
N ALA A 54 2.31 -3.56 -2.98
CA ALA A 54 1.47 -2.37 -3.06
C ALA A 54 0.67 -2.22 -1.77
N ARG A 55 0.86 -1.09 -1.11
CA ARG A 55 0.11 -0.66 0.07
C ARG A 55 -0.73 0.55 -0.33
N PRO A 56 -2.04 0.53 -0.05
CA PRO A 56 -2.82 1.77 -0.09
C PRO A 56 -2.10 2.81 0.76
N GLY A 57 -2.03 4.04 0.26
CA GLY A 57 -1.60 5.19 1.04
C GLY A 57 -2.77 6.16 1.17
N GLU A 58 -2.56 7.20 1.96
CA GLU A 58 -3.50 8.31 2.10
C GLU A 58 -3.68 9.04 0.76
N ASP A 59 -4.87 9.61 0.53
CA ASP A 59 -5.20 10.46 -0.62
C ASP A 59 -5.11 9.81 -2.02
N GLY A 60 -5.36 8.50 -2.14
CA GLY A 60 -5.38 7.81 -3.44
C GLY A 60 -4.01 7.55 -4.04
N LYS A 61 -2.96 7.72 -3.23
CA LYS A 61 -1.60 7.28 -3.52
C LYS A 61 -1.45 5.81 -3.14
N VAL A 62 -0.55 5.11 -3.83
CA VAL A 62 -0.21 3.71 -3.57
C VAL A 62 1.29 3.65 -3.36
N LYS A 63 1.71 3.25 -2.16
CA LYS A 63 3.13 3.01 -1.87
C LYS A 63 3.46 1.58 -2.27
N ALA A 64 4.31 1.43 -3.28
CA ALA A 64 4.74 0.14 -3.78
C ALA A 64 6.22 -0.08 -3.46
N THR A 65 6.51 -1.13 -2.72
CA THR A 65 7.89 -1.57 -2.48
C THR A 65 8.25 -2.62 -3.51
N PHE A 66 9.18 -2.28 -4.40
CA PHE A 66 9.74 -3.22 -5.37
C PHE A 66 11.02 -3.84 -4.84
N SER A 67 11.05 -5.16 -4.77
CA SER A 67 12.21 -5.94 -4.37
C SER A 67 12.52 -7.00 -5.42
N GLY A 68 13.80 -7.28 -5.62
CA GLY A 68 14.23 -8.26 -6.60
C GLY A 68 15.72 -8.51 -6.56
N THR A 69 16.21 -9.23 -7.56
CA THR A 69 17.64 -9.49 -7.72
C THR A 69 18.07 -9.05 -9.11
N PHE A 70 19.13 -8.23 -9.16
CA PHE A 70 19.74 -7.76 -10.39
C PHE A 70 21.18 -8.25 -10.46
N MET A 71 21.50 -9.12 -11.43
CA MET A 71 22.86 -9.66 -11.62
C MET A 71 23.49 -10.32 -10.37
N GLY A 72 22.67 -10.83 -9.44
CA GLY A 72 23.12 -11.43 -8.18
C GLY A 72 23.02 -10.49 -6.98
N ASP A 73 22.87 -9.19 -7.20
CA ASP A 73 22.69 -8.21 -6.13
C ASP A 73 21.21 -8.03 -5.80
N PRO A 74 20.79 -8.22 -4.53
CA PRO A 74 19.44 -7.91 -4.11
C PRO A 74 19.22 -6.39 -4.11
N PHE A 75 18.05 -5.97 -4.57
CA PHE A 75 17.64 -4.57 -4.53
C PHE A 75 16.24 -4.44 -3.92
N SER A 76 16.00 -3.30 -3.27
CA SER A 76 14.68 -2.94 -2.74
C SER A 76 14.50 -1.43 -2.80
N TYR A 77 13.41 -0.96 -3.40
CA TYR A 77 13.11 0.46 -3.55
C TYR A 77 11.62 0.73 -3.35
N ASP A 78 11.31 1.82 -2.69
CA ASP A 78 9.95 2.30 -2.53
C ASP A 78 9.60 3.29 -3.64
N VAL A 79 8.44 3.10 -4.24
CA VAL A 79 7.89 3.95 -5.30
C VAL A 79 6.48 4.36 -4.89
N GLU A 80 6.23 5.66 -4.91
CA GLU A 80 4.87 6.18 -4.73
C GLU A 80 4.20 6.30 -6.10
N PHE A 81 3.08 5.60 -6.25
CA PHE A 81 2.22 5.69 -7.43
C PHE A 81 0.99 6.53 -7.13
N SER A 82 0.60 7.34 -8.10
CA SER A 82 -0.77 7.86 -8.18
C SER A 82 -1.61 6.88 -8.96
N ALA A 83 -2.66 6.34 -8.33
CA ALA A 83 -3.62 5.46 -8.99
C ALA A 83 -4.76 6.28 -9.59
N LYS A 84 -5.03 6.08 -10.88
CA LYS A 84 -6.15 6.69 -11.58
C LYS A 84 -7.05 5.59 -12.14
N PRO A 85 -8.36 5.61 -11.85
CA PRO A 85 -9.28 4.67 -12.47
C PRO A 85 -9.39 4.98 -13.96
N GLY A 86 -9.06 3.99 -14.79
CA GLY A 86 -9.26 4.01 -16.24
C GLY A 86 -10.46 3.14 -16.64
N ASN A 87 -10.72 3.05 -17.94
CA ASN A 87 -11.84 2.25 -18.46
C ASN A 87 -11.49 0.74 -18.44
N GLY A 88 -11.83 0.06 -17.34
CA GLY A 88 -11.59 -1.38 -17.17
C GLY A 88 -10.18 -1.76 -16.70
N GLN A 89 -9.38 -0.78 -16.26
CA GLN A 89 -8.07 -0.97 -15.62
C GLN A 89 -7.77 0.22 -14.70
N THR A 90 -6.82 0.05 -13.77
CA THR A 90 -6.29 1.14 -12.97
C THR A 90 -4.92 1.52 -13.51
N ASP A 91 -4.78 2.77 -13.95
CA ASP A 91 -3.50 3.30 -14.41
C ASP A 91 -2.71 3.82 -13.21
N LEU A 92 -1.43 3.46 -13.16
CA LEU A 92 -0.51 3.78 -12.10
C LEU A 92 0.62 4.62 -12.70
N ILE A 93 0.89 5.77 -12.12
CA ILE A 93 2.00 6.63 -12.55
C ILE A 93 2.81 7.00 -11.32
N GLY A 94 4.11 6.73 -11.36
CA GLY A 94 5.01 6.96 -10.25
C GLY A 94 6.31 7.58 -10.73
N LYS A 95 6.97 8.31 -9.83
CA LYS A 95 8.36 8.73 -9.99
C LYS A 95 9.12 8.32 -8.76
N ALA A 96 10.31 7.74 -8.95
CA ALA A 96 11.19 7.40 -7.84
C ALA A 96 12.64 7.64 -8.21
N THR A 97 13.43 8.00 -7.21
CA THR A 97 14.88 8.11 -7.35
C THR A 97 15.52 6.81 -6.92
N VAL A 98 16.09 6.06 -7.87
CA VAL A 98 16.76 4.79 -7.62
C VAL A 98 18.26 4.98 -7.90
N SER A 99 19.08 4.77 -6.89
CA SER A 99 20.55 4.93 -6.97
C SER A 99 21.00 6.27 -7.56
N GLY A 100 20.34 7.37 -7.17
CA GLY A 100 20.67 8.73 -7.63
C GLY A 100 20.12 9.12 -9.00
N HIS A 101 19.36 8.24 -9.66
CA HIS A 101 18.73 8.51 -10.94
C HIS A 101 17.21 8.54 -10.82
N ILE A 102 16.57 9.46 -11.55
CA ILE A 102 15.11 9.57 -11.56
C ILE A 102 14.57 8.54 -12.54
N TYR A 103 13.61 7.75 -12.07
CA TYR A 103 12.87 6.79 -12.87
C TYR A 103 11.41 7.20 -12.95
N ASP A 104 10.91 7.27 -14.17
CA ASP A 104 9.50 7.34 -14.49
C ASP A 104 8.94 5.94 -14.55
N TRP A 105 7.93 5.67 -13.72
CA TRP A 105 7.22 4.40 -13.67
C TRP A 105 5.80 4.59 -14.18
N THR A 106 5.39 3.72 -15.08
CA THR A 106 4.01 3.64 -15.55
C THR A 106 3.52 2.21 -15.38
N GLY A 107 2.29 2.03 -14.98
CA GLY A 107 1.69 0.72 -14.78
C GLY A 107 0.22 0.71 -15.10
N SER A 108 -0.30 -0.48 -15.38
CA SER A 108 -1.71 -0.72 -15.59
C SER A 108 -2.08 -2.01 -14.87
N LEU A 109 -2.95 -1.89 -13.87
CA LEU A 109 -3.52 -3.01 -13.13
C LEU A 109 -4.86 -3.38 -13.77
N LYS A 110 -4.93 -4.58 -14.35
CA LYS A 110 -6.16 -5.11 -14.95
C LYS A 110 -6.49 -6.46 -14.31
N GLY A 111 -7.53 -6.48 -13.48
CA GLY A 111 -7.86 -7.64 -12.66
C GLY A 111 -6.72 -7.95 -11.69
N THR A 112 -6.14 -9.14 -11.80
CA THR A 112 -5.03 -9.60 -10.95
C THR A 112 -3.66 -9.39 -11.57
N ARG A 113 -3.58 -8.81 -12.79
CA ARG A 113 -2.32 -8.67 -13.52
C ARG A 113 -1.88 -7.22 -13.57
N LEU A 114 -0.66 -6.98 -13.09
CA LEU A 114 0.00 -5.68 -13.08
C LEU A 114 1.07 -5.67 -14.16
N TYR A 115 0.85 -4.82 -15.17
CA TYR A 115 1.87 -4.51 -16.16
C TYR A 115 2.52 -3.20 -15.78
N GLY A 116 3.82 -3.06 -15.99
CA GLY A 116 4.43 -1.75 -15.90
C GLY A 116 5.71 -1.62 -16.70
N LYS A 117 6.11 -0.38 -16.84
CA LYS A 117 7.29 0.05 -17.58
C LYS A 117 8.01 1.09 -16.75
N TYR A 118 9.34 1.09 -16.84
CA TYR A 118 10.15 2.09 -16.20
C TYR A 118 11.16 2.68 -17.18
N LEU A 119 11.46 3.97 -16.99
CA LEU A 119 12.45 4.71 -17.76
C LEU A 119 13.27 5.59 -16.82
N GLY A 120 14.55 5.29 -16.69
CA GLY A 120 15.52 6.05 -15.90
C GLY A 120 16.25 7.10 -16.74
N THR A 121 16.63 8.22 -16.11
CA THR A 121 17.42 9.29 -16.76
C THR A 121 18.82 8.86 -17.20
N ASN A 122 19.34 7.76 -16.64
CA ASN A 122 20.58 7.10 -17.04
C ASN A 122 20.40 6.10 -18.20
N GLY A 123 19.20 6.06 -18.80
CA GLY A 123 18.85 5.22 -19.92
C GLY A 123 18.50 3.78 -19.55
N TYR A 124 18.45 3.39 -18.26
CA TYR A 124 17.86 2.10 -17.91
C TYR A 124 16.38 2.14 -18.22
N ASN A 125 15.91 1.19 -19.01
CA ASN A 125 14.51 1.07 -19.36
C ASN A 125 14.11 -0.39 -19.43
N GLY A 126 12.85 -0.64 -19.16
CA GLY A 126 12.36 -2.00 -19.11
C GLY A 126 10.88 -2.09 -18.86
N GLU A 127 10.42 -3.32 -18.81
CA GLU A 127 9.03 -3.67 -18.60
C GLU A 127 8.97 -4.80 -17.55
N PHE A 128 7.93 -4.81 -16.76
CA PHE A 128 7.67 -5.86 -15.79
C PHE A 128 6.22 -6.32 -15.90
N VAL A 129 6.03 -7.61 -15.65
CA VAL A 129 4.71 -8.22 -15.62
C VAL A 129 4.62 -9.01 -14.34
N LEU A 130 3.72 -8.59 -13.47
CA LEU A 130 3.48 -9.19 -12.17
C LEU A 130 2.04 -9.68 -12.10
N ASN A 131 1.82 -10.74 -11.34
CA ASN A 131 0.50 -11.22 -10.99
C ASN A 131 0.32 -11.08 -9.49
N GLU A 132 -0.90 -10.78 -9.06
CA GLU A 132 -1.26 -10.76 -7.64
C GLU A 132 -0.90 -12.12 -7.03
N ALA A 133 0.06 -12.11 -6.10
CA ALA A 133 0.39 -13.28 -5.31
C ALA A 133 -0.83 -13.57 -4.44
N ARG A 134 -1.24 -14.84 -4.36
CA ARG A 134 -2.34 -15.20 -3.44
C ARG A 134 -1.93 -14.80 -2.03
N SER A 135 -2.67 -13.88 -1.43
CA SER A 135 -2.75 -13.76 0.03
C SER A 135 -3.33 -15.08 0.54
N ASN A 136 -2.48 -15.96 1.07
CA ASN A 136 -2.91 -17.19 1.73
C ASN A 136 -3.22 -16.94 3.20
#